data_AF-A0A2M9QA50-F1
#
_entry.id   AF-A0A2M9QA50-F1
#
_cell.length_a   1.000
_cell.length_b   1.000
_cell.length_c   1.000
_cell.angle_alpha   90.00
_cell.angle_beta   90.00
_cell.angle_gamma   90.00
#
_symmetry.space_group_name_H-M   'P 1'
#
loop_
_entity.id
_entity.type
_entity.pdbx_description
1 polymer ?
#
loop_
_entity_poly.entity_id
_entity_poly.type
_entity_poly.pdbx_seq_one_letter_code
_entity_poly.pdbx_strand_id
1 'polypeptide(L)'
;MREIRDALWLAIKDKIIKKTWFKVVSVLTILLVGFCLYKAYFSPNITKGEIGNENVWKEFDSFAASFKSNSKTFDGVEEVENTDFAFDDSKLETVINTFFYTANTGNADLFLSTINPEQIDADFSSFLLNERFNKIDNAMNRISRNGQLDRVNVVRSLWVLESKALRVVLDVYYKDLENPIRMNMIIKKIEQEHSHSDNKEKDETDIPFVSSSVWDIIESIEDK
;
A
#
# COMPACT_ATOMS: atom_id res chain seq x y z
N MET A 1 16.21 -61.61 9.23
CA MET A 1 15.97 -60.22 8.73
C MET A 1 16.27 -59.14 9.79
N ARG A 2 15.96 -59.32 11.08
CA ARG A 2 16.32 -58.36 12.16
C ARG A 2 17.83 -58.18 12.35
N GLU A 3 18.58 -59.28 12.37
CA GLU A 3 20.04 -59.24 12.63
C GLU A 3 20.85 -58.47 11.59
N ILE A 4 20.44 -58.53 10.31
CA ILE A 4 21.07 -57.76 9.22
C ILE A 4 20.82 -56.26 9.43
N ARG A 5 19.62 -55.87 9.88
CA ARG A 5 19.25 -54.47 10.11
C ARG A 5 20.04 -53.87 11.28
N ASP A 6 20.22 -54.64 12.35
CA ASP A 6 20.95 -54.19 13.53
C ASP A 6 22.46 -54.09 13.26
N ALA A 7 23.02 -55.02 12.49
CA ALA A 7 24.41 -54.96 12.03
C ALA A 7 24.67 -53.74 11.11
N LEU A 8 23.73 -53.44 10.21
CA LEU A 8 23.83 -52.29 9.31
C LEU A 8 23.72 -50.96 10.09
N TRP A 9 22.85 -50.91 11.10
CA TRP A 9 22.70 -49.75 11.97
C TRP A 9 23.94 -49.49 12.84
N LEU A 10 24.53 -50.55 13.40
CA LEU A 10 25.80 -50.47 14.15
C LEU A 10 26.96 -49.98 13.26
N ALA A 11 27.06 -50.49 12.02
CA ALA A 11 28.09 -50.07 11.08
C ALA A 11 27.97 -48.60 10.68
N ILE A 12 26.75 -48.10 10.47
CA ILE A 12 26.48 -46.68 10.17
C ILE A 12 26.83 -45.81 11.39
N LYS A 13 26.42 -46.23 12.58
CA LYS A 13 26.66 -45.50 13.84
C LYS A 13 28.15 -45.31 14.12
N ASP A 14 28.97 -46.35 13.95
CA ASP A 14 30.39 -46.27 14.27
C ASP A 14 31.24 -45.61 13.17
N LYS A 15 30.90 -45.76 11.89
CA LYS A 15 31.71 -45.17 10.79
C LYS A 15 31.35 -43.73 10.44
N ILE A 16 30.08 -43.33 10.62
CA ILE A 16 29.56 -42.05 10.09
C ILE A 16 29.30 -41.07 11.24
N ILE A 17 28.56 -41.48 12.28
CA ILE A 17 28.08 -40.56 13.33
C ILE A 17 29.21 -40.10 14.27
N LYS A 18 30.24 -40.92 14.48
CA LYS A 18 31.39 -40.56 15.34
C LYS A 18 32.37 -39.59 14.68
N LYS A 19 32.33 -39.41 13.36
CA LYS A 19 33.25 -38.52 12.67
C LYS A 19 32.87 -37.05 12.90
N THR A 20 33.87 -36.24 13.24
CA THR A 20 33.73 -34.80 13.53
C THR A 20 33.07 -34.03 12.39
N TRP A 21 33.38 -34.38 11.12
CA TRP A 21 32.76 -33.71 9.96
C TRP A 21 31.24 -33.93 9.89
N PHE A 22 30.72 -35.08 10.31
CA PHE A 22 29.28 -35.36 10.31
C PHE A 22 28.53 -34.50 11.33
N LYS A 23 29.15 -34.23 12.49
CA LYS A 23 28.60 -33.31 13.50
C LYS A 23 28.53 -31.88 12.97
N VAL A 24 29.58 -31.43 12.28
CA VAL A 24 29.63 -30.09 11.67
C VAL A 24 28.55 -29.94 10.60
N VAL A 25 28.42 -30.93 9.70
CA VAL A 25 27.38 -30.94 8.67
C VAL A 25 25.99 -30.93 9.30
N SER A 26 25.74 -31.75 10.33
CA SER A 26 24.45 -31.78 11.02
C SER A 26 24.06 -30.42 11.63
N VAL A 27 25.01 -29.72 12.26
CA VAL A 27 24.75 -28.38 12.84
C VAL A 27 24.44 -27.36 11.74
N LEU A 28 25.19 -27.39 10.63
CA LEU A 28 24.93 -26.56 9.46
C LEU A 28 23.54 -26.79 8.88
N THR A 29 23.13 -28.05 8.74
CA THR A 29 21.78 -28.40 8.24
C THR A 29 20.69 -27.89 9.18
N ILE A 30 20.87 -28.01 10.50
CA ILE A 30 19.92 -27.50 11.50
C ILE A 30 19.80 -25.97 11.40
N LEU A 31 20.92 -25.26 11.27
CA LEU A 31 20.92 -23.80 11.08
C LEU A 31 20.21 -23.39 9.79
N LEU A 32 20.45 -24.11 8.69
CA LEU A 32 19.86 -23.81 7.38
C LEU A 32 18.34 -24.05 7.38
N VAL A 33 17.89 -25.16 7.99
CA VAL A 33 16.46 -25.44 8.18
C VAL A 33 15.82 -24.39 9.09
N GLY A 34 16.47 -24.03 10.19
CA GLY A 34 16.00 -22.97 11.08
C GLY A 34 15.87 -21.63 10.38
N PHE A 35 16.83 -21.27 9.52
CA PHE A 35 16.78 -20.06 8.70
C PHE A 35 15.63 -20.09 7.68
N CYS A 36 15.42 -21.22 7.00
CA CYS A 36 14.30 -21.39 6.07
C CYS A 36 12.94 -21.26 6.76
N LEU A 37 12.79 -21.86 7.95
CA LEU A 37 11.57 -21.76 8.75
C LEU A 37 11.35 -20.33 9.26
N TYR A 38 12.41 -19.66 9.72
CA TYR A 38 12.36 -18.25 10.12
C TYR A 38 11.88 -17.37 8.95
N LYS A 39 12.46 -17.54 7.76
CA LYS A 39 12.05 -16.80 6.57
C LYS A 39 10.60 -17.13 6.16
N ALA A 40 10.18 -18.39 6.22
CA ALA A 40 8.81 -18.77 5.87
C ALA A 40 7.76 -18.22 6.85
N TYR A 41 8.09 -18.16 8.15
CA TYR A 41 7.18 -17.67 9.20
C TYR A 41 7.11 -16.14 9.26
N PHE A 42 8.25 -15.46 9.15
CA PHE A 42 8.33 -13.99 9.21
C PHE A 42 8.22 -13.30 7.84
N SER A 43 8.37 -14.02 6.74
CA SER A 43 8.14 -13.52 5.38
C SER A 43 7.21 -14.47 4.64
N PRO A 44 5.92 -14.56 5.05
CA PRO A 44 4.94 -15.28 4.26
C PRO A 44 4.99 -14.72 2.84
N ASN A 45 5.20 -15.61 1.87
CA ASN A 45 5.19 -15.25 0.47
C ASN A 45 3.72 -14.92 0.13
N ILE A 46 3.32 -13.67 0.36
CA ILE A 46 2.03 -13.17 -0.07
C ILE A 46 2.04 -13.34 -1.57
N THR A 47 1.28 -14.31 -2.08
CA THR A 47 0.96 -14.40 -3.49
C THR A 47 0.36 -13.05 -3.85
N LYS A 48 1.13 -12.19 -4.52
CA LYS A 48 0.61 -11.01 -5.20
C LYS A 48 -0.61 -11.53 -5.97
N GLY A 49 -1.79 -10.94 -5.72
CA GLY A 49 -2.98 -11.27 -6.50
C GLY A 49 -2.66 -11.13 -7.99
N GLU A 50 -3.49 -11.71 -8.86
CA GLU A 50 -3.43 -11.39 -10.29
C GLU A 50 -3.72 -9.90 -10.46
N ILE A 51 -2.66 -9.09 -10.41
CA ILE A 51 -2.71 -7.67 -10.71
C ILE A 51 -2.91 -7.59 -12.22
N GLY A 52 -4.14 -7.26 -12.62
CA GLY A 52 -4.41 -6.83 -13.98
C GLY A 52 -5.24 -7.73 -14.87
N ASN A 53 -6.45 -8.06 -14.43
CA ASN A 53 -7.50 -8.38 -15.39
C ASN A 53 -7.88 -7.11 -16.16
N GLU A 54 -7.92 -7.16 -17.50
CA GLU A 54 -8.36 -6.07 -18.40
C GLU A 54 -9.72 -5.49 -17.98
N ASN A 55 -10.57 -6.30 -17.34
CA ASN A 55 -11.86 -5.88 -16.80
C ASN A 55 -11.74 -4.85 -15.67
N VAL A 56 -10.71 -4.93 -14.82
CA VAL A 56 -10.49 -3.98 -13.71
C VAL A 56 -10.21 -2.58 -14.26
N TRP A 57 -9.45 -2.48 -15.36
CA TRP A 57 -9.21 -1.19 -16.02
C TRP A 57 -10.44 -0.64 -16.72
N LYS A 58 -11.23 -1.49 -17.39
CA LYS A 58 -12.49 -1.04 -17.99
C LYS A 58 -13.45 -0.51 -16.92
N GLU A 59 -13.51 -1.18 -15.78
CA GLU A 59 -14.27 -0.70 -14.61
C GLU A 59 -13.70 0.62 -14.10
N PHE A 60 -12.37 0.75 -13.95
CA PHE A 60 -11.72 1.97 -13.51
C PHE A 60 -11.90 3.15 -14.48
N ASP A 61 -11.72 2.95 -15.78
CA ASP A 61 -11.89 3.97 -16.81
C ASP A 61 -13.36 4.41 -16.87
N SER A 62 -14.31 3.46 -16.73
CA SER A 62 -15.74 3.77 -16.64
C SER A 62 -16.09 4.55 -15.38
N PHE A 63 -15.44 4.21 -14.26
CA PHE A 63 -15.58 4.92 -12.99
C PHE A 63 -14.99 6.33 -13.10
N ALA A 64 -13.81 6.52 -13.68
CA ALA A 64 -13.20 7.82 -13.91
C ALA A 64 -14.05 8.69 -14.85
N ALA A 65 -14.60 8.12 -15.92
CA ALA A 65 -15.48 8.83 -16.84
C ALA A 65 -16.81 9.26 -16.18
N SER A 66 -17.43 8.37 -15.39
CA SER A 66 -18.66 8.69 -14.63
C SER A 66 -18.39 9.66 -13.46
N PHE A 67 -17.20 9.60 -12.87
CA PHE A 67 -16.74 10.54 -11.86
C PHE A 67 -16.64 11.94 -12.44
N LYS A 68 -15.98 12.08 -13.61
CA LYS A 68 -15.86 13.35 -14.33
C LYS A 68 -17.21 13.94 -14.74
N SER A 69 -18.22 13.11 -15.02
CA SER A 69 -19.56 13.59 -15.38
C SER A 69 -20.42 13.98 -14.16
N ASN A 70 -20.16 13.39 -12.99
CA ASN A 70 -20.99 13.57 -11.79
C ASN A 70 -20.36 14.51 -10.74
N SER A 71 -19.06 14.82 -10.82
CA SER A 71 -18.41 15.72 -9.88
C SER A 71 -18.72 17.19 -10.24
N LYS A 72 -19.55 17.84 -9.42
CA LYS A 72 -19.85 19.29 -9.53
C LYS A 72 -18.63 20.20 -9.31
N THR A 73 -17.50 19.62 -8.94
CA THR A 73 -16.24 20.34 -8.68
C THR A 73 -15.45 20.70 -9.93
N PHE A 74 -15.86 20.23 -11.12
CA PHE A 74 -14.98 20.24 -12.29
C PHE A 74 -14.98 21.54 -13.10
N ASP A 75 -16.10 22.30 -13.20
CA ASP A 75 -16.22 23.38 -14.21
C ASP A 75 -16.80 24.72 -13.71
N GLY A 76 -16.52 25.09 -12.45
CA GLY A 76 -16.58 26.49 -12.04
C GLY A 76 -17.57 26.83 -10.93
N VAL A 77 -17.00 27.43 -9.89
CA VAL A 77 -17.61 28.38 -8.94
C VAL A 77 -19.02 28.03 -8.47
N GLU A 78 -19.09 27.18 -7.46
CA GLU A 78 -19.89 27.56 -6.29
C GLU A 78 -18.94 27.66 -5.10
N GLU A 79 -18.74 28.90 -4.63
CA GLU A 79 -18.38 29.15 -3.23
C GLU A 79 -19.47 28.50 -2.39
N VAL A 80 -19.25 27.25 -1.99
CA VAL A 80 -20.09 26.64 -0.96
C VAL A 80 -19.78 27.42 0.30
N GLU A 81 -20.79 28.17 0.75
CA GLU A 81 -20.85 28.89 2.01
C GLU A 81 -20.14 28.13 3.12
N ASN A 82 -19.46 28.89 4.00
CA ASN A 82 -18.85 28.47 5.26
C ASN A 82 -19.70 27.43 6.01
N THR A 83 -19.60 26.19 5.57
CA THR A 83 -20.17 25.02 6.19
C THR A 83 -18.98 24.41 6.90
N ASP A 84 -19.09 24.30 8.23
CA ASP A 84 -18.07 23.72 9.08
C ASP A 84 -17.70 22.35 8.51
N PHE A 85 -16.61 22.33 7.74
CA PHE A 85 -16.15 21.14 7.07
C PHE A 85 -15.42 20.32 8.13
N ALA A 86 -16.17 19.63 8.98
CA ALA A 86 -15.60 18.71 9.94
C ALA A 86 -15.07 17.50 9.16
N PHE A 87 -13.76 17.44 8.98
CA PHE A 87 -13.11 16.19 8.61
C PHE A 87 -13.07 15.32 9.88
N ASP A 88 -13.57 14.10 9.80
CA ASP A 88 -13.31 13.14 10.87
C ASP A 88 -11.83 12.73 10.79
N ASP A 89 -11.02 13.23 11.73
CA ASP A 89 -9.58 12.98 11.79
C ASP A 89 -9.26 11.47 11.72
N SER A 90 -10.14 10.61 12.24
CA SER A 90 -9.96 9.16 12.17
C SER A 90 -10.06 8.61 10.74
N LYS A 91 -10.97 9.16 9.92
CA LYS A 91 -11.11 8.78 8.49
C LYS A 91 -9.92 9.29 7.68
N LEU A 92 -9.43 10.49 8.00
CA LEU A 92 -8.23 11.06 7.39
C LEU A 92 -7.02 10.16 7.60
N GLU A 93 -6.71 9.87 8.86
CA GLU A 93 -5.60 8.99 9.24
C GLU A 93 -5.75 7.61 8.61
N THR A 94 -6.97 7.08 8.56
CA THR A 94 -7.23 5.77 7.95
C THR A 94 -6.84 5.76 6.47
N VAL A 95 -7.22 6.76 5.68
CA VAL A 95 -6.89 6.79 4.24
C VAL A 95 -5.40 6.98 3.99
N ILE A 96 -4.74 7.81 4.80
CA ILE A 96 -3.29 8.01 4.74
C ILE A 96 -2.56 6.70 5.07
N ASN A 97 -2.91 6.09 6.20
CA ASN A 97 -2.31 4.83 6.62
C ASN A 97 -2.58 3.74 5.61
N THR A 98 -3.79 3.67 5.03
CA THR A 98 -4.12 2.70 3.99
C THR A 98 -3.26 2.90 2.76
N PHE A 99 -3.12 4.12 2.23
CA PHE A 99 -2.27 4.43 1.07
C PHE A 99 -0.82 3.96 1.26
N PHE A 100 -0.21 4.29 2.41
CA PHE A 100 1.17 3.92 2.69
C PHE A 100 1.32 2.42 3.01
N TYR A 101 0.35 1.83 3.70
CA TYR A 101 0.35 0.40 4.02
C TYR A 101 0.19 -0.47 2.75
N THR A 102 -0.69 -0.09 1.83
CA THR A 102 -0.90 -0.83 0.58
C THR A 102 0.32 -0.72 -0.33
N ALA A 103 0.97 0.44 -0.37
CA ALA A 103 2.27 0.60 -1.02
C ALA A 103 3.36 -0.31 -0.41
N ASN A 104 3.41 -0.40 0.92
CA ASN A 104 4.38 -1.23 1.64
C ASN A 104 4.15 -2.74 1.47
N THR A 105 2.89 -3.15 1.30
CA THR A 105 2.50 -4.55 1.08
C THR A 105 2.48 -4.94 -0.41
N GLY A 106 2.66 -3.98 -1.31
CA GLY A 106 2.65 -4.19 -2.76
C GLY A 106 1.28 -4.60 -3.32
N ASN A 107 0.19 -4.18 -2.67
CA ASN A 107 -1.18 -4.46 -3.13
C ASN A 107 -1.68 -3.32 -4.03
N ALA A 108 -1.51 -3.50 -5.35
CA ALA A 108 -1.85 -2.49 -6.35
C ALA A 108 -3.34 -2.11 -6.34
N ASP A 109 -4.25 -3.08 -6.19
CA ASP A 109 -5.69 -2.83 -6.25
C ASP A 109 -6.14 -1.95 -5.08
N LEU A 110 -5.68 -2.26 -3.86
CA LEU A 110 -5.94 -1.45 -2.68
C LEU A 110 -5.17 -0.13 -2.68
N PHE A 111 -4.02 -0.06 -3.35
CA PHE A 111 -3.31 1.20 -3.52
C PHE A 111 -4.10 2.16 -4.40
N LEU A 112 -4.59 1.69 -5.56
CA LEU A 112 -5.42 2.50 -6.46
C LEU A 112 -6.74 2.94 -5.81
N SER A 113 -7.36 2.12 -4.95
CA SER A 113 -8.62 2.52 -4.30
C SER A 113 -8.48 3.68 -3.30
N THR A 114 -7.26 4.00 -2.86
CA THR A 114 -6.98 5.14 -1.98
C THR A 114 -6.73 6.45 -2.71
N ILE A 115 -6.55 6.40 -4.03
CA ILE A 115 -6.22 7.54 -4.88
C ILE A 115 -7.47 7.91 -5.68
N ASN A 116 -7.67 9.21 -5.92
CA ASN A 116 -8.76 9.65 -6.77
C ASN A 116 -8.54 9.16 -8.23
N PRO A 117 -9.60 8.82 -8.98
CA PRO A 117 -9.46 8.36 -10.36
C PRO A 117 -8.82 9.38 -11.31
N GLU A 118 -9.05 10.68 -11.10
CA GLU A 118 -8.46 11.75 -11.92
C GLU A 118 -6.94 11.82 -11.77
N GLN A 119 -6.42 11.53 -10.58
CA GLN A 119 -5.02 11.53 -10.23
C GLN A 119 -4.35 10.26 -10.74
N ILE A 120 -5.07 9.13 -10.71
CA ILE A 120 -4.62 7.91 -11.39
C ILE A 120 -4.51 8.15 -12.89
N ASP A 121 -5.51 8.80 -13.50
CA ASP A 121 -5.46 9.16 -14.91
C ASP A 121 -4.30 10.15 -15.17
N ALA A 122 -4.14 11.19 -14.36
CA ALA A 122 -3.04 12.15 -14.51
C ALA A 122 -1.65 11.51 -14.38
N ASP A 123 -1.46 10.59 -13.42
CA ASP A 123 -0.15 10.00 -13.13
C ASP A 123 0.18 8.79 -14.02
N PHE A 124 -0.81 8.06 -14.53
CA PHE A 124 -0.59 6.77 -15.20
C PHE A 124 -1.20 6.65 -16.61
N SER A 125 -2.10 7.54 -17.05
CA SER A 125 -2.81 7.38 -18.33
C SER A 125 -1.88 7.42 -19.55
N SER A 126 -0.77 8.15 -19.46
CA SER A 126 0.20 8.29 -20.55
C SER A 126 0.96 7.01 -20.89
N PHE A 127 0.88 5.97 -20.04
CA PHE A 127 1.55 4.69 -20.26
C PHE A 127 0.62 3.68 -20.93
N LEU A 128 1.22 2.75 -21.70
CA LEU A 128 0.51 1.60 -22.25
C LEU A 128 -0.03 0.71 -21.12
N LEU A 129 -1.16 0.03 -21.31
CA LEU A 129 -1.82 -0.77 -20.28
C LEU A 129 -0.88 -1.74 -19.53
N ASN A 130 -0.04 -2.47 -20.29
CA ASN A 130 0.94 -3.40 -19.72
C ASN A 130 2.08 -2.69 -18.96
N GLU A 131 2.37 -1.44 -19.29
CA GLU A 131 3.37 -0.62 -18.61
C GLU A 131 2.81 0.07 -17.37
N ARG A 132 1.51 0.38 -17.33
CA ARG A 132 0.84 1.00 -16.18
C ARG A 132 1.04 0.18 -14.91
N PHE A 133 0.88 -1.13 -14.97
CA PHE A 133 1.11 -2.01 -13.81
C PHE A 133 2.55 -1.96 -13.31
N ASN A 134 3.52 -2.01 -14.23
CA ASN A 134 4.93 -1.89 -13.87
C ASN A 134 5.23 -0.52 -13.25
N LYS A 135 4.58 0.54 -13.72
CA LYS A 135 4.71 1.89 -13.16
C LYS A 135 4.09 2.00 -11.77
N ILE A 136 2.94 1.37 -11.53
CA ILE A 136 2.30 1.33 -10.22
C ILE A 136 3.14 0.51 -9.23
N ASP A 137 3.64 -0.67 -9.62
CA ASP A 137 4.54 -1.46 -8.76
C ASP A 137 5.84 -0.69 -8.47
N ASN A 138 6.40 -0.01 -9.47
CA ASN A 138 7.55 0.87 -9.29
C ASN A 138 7.26 2.02 -8.31
N ALA A 139 6.11 2.68 -8.44
CA ALA A 139 5.68 3.75 -7.54
C ALA A 139 5.53 3.25 -6.10
N MET A 140 4.83 2.12 -5.89
CA MET A 140 4.68 1.51 -4.57
C MET A 140 6.03 1.13 -3.94
N ASN A 141 6.95 0.57 -4.74
CA ASN A 141 8.29 0.22 -4.27
C ASN A 141 9.10 1.47 -3.89
N ARG A 142 8.98 2.57 -4.64
CA ARG A 142 9.66 3.84 -4.33
C ARG A 142 9.08 4.49 -3.08
N ILE A 143 7.75 4.55 -2.96
CA ILE A 143 7.06 5.07 -1.76
C ILE A 143 7.44 4.27 -0.51
N SER A 144 7.43 2.95 -0.59
CA SER A 144 7.77 2.08 0.53
C SER A 144 9.27 1.91 0.76
N ARG A 145 10.12 2.46 -0.13
CA ARG A 145 11.56 2.21 -0.20
C ARG A 145 11.89 0.70 -0.14
N ASN A 146 11.15 -0.11 -0.89
CA ASN A 146 11.23 -1.57 -0.90
C ASN A 146 10.89 -2.22 0.46
N GLY A 147 9.76 -1.84 1.06
CA GLY A 147 9.29 -2.48 2.30
C GLY A 147 9.90 -1.91 3.60
N GLN A 148 10.62 -0.79 3.52
CA GLN A 148 11.30 -0.16 4.65
C GLN A 148 10.40 0.79 5.44
N LEU A 149 9.19 1.06 4.96
CA LEU A 149 8.22 1.86 5.70
C LEU A 149 7.91 1.19 7.06
N ASP A 150 8.07 1.97 8.13
CA ASP A 150 7.76 1.56 9.51
C ASP A 150 6.39 2.08 9.94
N ARG A 151 6.22 3.40 9.90
CA ARG A 151 4.97 4.07 10.30
C ARG A 151 4.82 5.44 9.64
N VAL A 152 3.59 5.96 9.65
CA VAL A 152 3.26 7.30 9.18
C VAL A 152 2.48 8.02 10.28
N ASN A 153 2.91 9.24 10.62
CA ASN A 153 2.22 10.04 11.62
C ASN A 153 1.67 11.32 10.97
N VAL A 154 0.41 11.62 11.25
CA VAL A 154 -0.20 12.90 10.88
C VAL A 154 0.23 13.94 11.91
N VAL A 155 0.94 14.98 11.46
CA VAL A 155 1.49 16.03 12.34
C VAL A 155 0.48 17.16 12.50
N ARG A 156 -0.06 17.65 11.37
CA ARG A 156 -1.02 18.75 11.31
C ARG A 156 -1.89 18.64 10.06
N SER A 157 -3.14 19.03 10.17
CA SER A 157 -4.03 19.31 9.04
C SER A 157 -4.23 20.82 8.92
N LEU A 158 -4.14 21.34 7.70
CA LEU A 158 -4.36 22.73 7.34
C LEU A 158 -5.41 22.80 6.25
N TRP A 159 -6.45 23.60 6.47
CA TRP A 159 -7.47 23.90 5.48
C TRP A 159 -6.85 24.63 4.29
N VAL A 160 -7.18 24.19 3.06
CA VAL A 160 -6.79 24.87 1.83
C VAL A 160 -8.02 25.59 1.27
N LEU A 161 -7.82 26.82 0.78
CA LEU A 161 -8.87 27.69 0.25
C LEU A 161 -9.55 27.15 -1.02
N GLU A 162 -8.94 26.21 -1.73
CA GLU A 162 -9.51 25.59 -2.92
C GLU A 162 -10.33 24.34 -2.56
N SER A 163 -11.62 24.39 -2.89
CA SER A 163 -12.57 23.28 -3.05
C SER A 163 -12.30 22.02 -2.19
N LYS A 164 -12.84 22.01 -0.97
CA LYS A 164 -13.04 20.78 -0.17
C LYS A 164 -11.76 19.93 0.00
N ALA A 165 -10.62 20.60 0.05
CA ALA A 165 -9.30 20.00 0.15
C ALA A 165 -8.62 20.33 1.48
N LEU A 166 -7.99 19.32 2.09
CA LEU A 166 -7.21 19.43 3.30
C LEU A 166 -5.75 19.14 2.98
N ARG A 167 -4.85 20.07 3.32
CA ARG A 167 -3.40 19.85 3.27
C ARG A 167 -2.97 19.22 4.58
N VAL A 168 -2.43 18.02 4.51
CA VAL A 168 -1.96 17.26 5.67
C VAL A 168 -0.44 17.24 5.66
N VAL A 169 0.17 17.58 6.79
CA VAL A 169 1.60 17.45 7.04
C VAL A 169 1.84 16.10 7.71
N LEU A 170 2.72 15.30 7.12
CA LEU A 170 3.01 13.93 7.53
C LEU A 170 4.48 13.79 7.89
N ASP A 171 4.76 12.98 8.90
CA ASP A 171 6.09 12.45 9.19
C ASP A 171 6.11 10.96 8.83
N VAL A 172 6.87 10.61 7.80
CA VAL A 172 7.00 9.24 7.28
C VAL A 172 8.28 8.62 7.84
N TYR A 173 8.16 7.52 8.57
CA TYR A 173 9.27 6.83 9.22
C TYR A 173 9.67 5.61 8.39
N TYR A 174 10.96 5.51 8.11
CA TYR A 174 11.56 4.35 7.47
C TYR A 174 12.57 3.68 8.40
N LYS A 175 12.73 2.36 8.28
CA LYS A 175 13.65 1.56 9.10
C LYS A 175 15.11 1.88 8.83
N ASP A 176 15.43 2.34 7.62
CA ASP A 176 16.78 2.70 7.18
C ASP A 176 17.18 4.15 7.49
N LEU A 177 16.24 4.97 7.99
CA LEU A 177 16.48 6.39 8.27
C LEU A 177 16.32 6.69 9.77
N GLU A 178 17.22 7.51 10.30
CA GLU A 178 17.17 7.96 11.71
C GLU A 178 16.09 9.03 11.93
N ASN A 179 15.88 9.89 10.93
CA ASN A 179 14.91 10.99 10.99
C ASN A 179 13.72 10.72 10.04
N PRO A 180 12.48 11.08 10.42
CA PRO A 180 11.34 10.95 9.53
C PRO A 180 11.42 11.93 8.36
N ILE A 181 10.88 11.51 7.22
CA ILE A 181 10.67 12.36 6.06
C ILE A 181 9.38 13.13 6.28
N ARG A 182 9.51 14.44 6.49
CA ARG A 182 8.36 15.35 6.54
C ARG A 182 7.91 15.74 5.14
N MET A 183 6.64 15.52 4.83
CA MET A 183 6.01 15.85 3.54
C MET A 183 4.59 16.40 3.70
N ASN A 184 4.10 17.01 2.63
CA ASN A 184 2.73 17.53 2.56
C ASN A 184 1.92 16.68 1.57
N MET A 185 0.69 16.36 1.93
CA MET A 185 -0.24 15.62 1.08
C MET A 185 -1.59 16.33 1.05
N ILE A 186 -2.30 16.25 -0.07
CA ILE A 186 -3.62 16.84 -0.26
C ILE A 186 -4.64 15.71 -0.24
N ILE A 187 -5.64 15.85 0.62
CA ILE A 187 -6.77 14.93 0.72
C ILE A 187 -8.05 15.69 0.40
N LYS A 188 -8.89 15.11 -0.43
CA LYS A 188 -10.19 15.68 -0.81
C LYS A 188 -11.32 14.74 -0.39
N LYS A 189 -12.53 15.28 -0.28
CA LYS A 189 -13.77 14.50 -0.12
C LYS A 189 -14.57 14.50 -1.42
N ILE A 190 -15.27 13.39 -1.68
CA ILE A 190 -16.27 13.29 -2.73
C ILE A 190 -17.61 13.40 -2.04
N GLU A 191 -18.37 14.41 -2.42
CA GLU A 191 -19.80 14.43 -2.10
C GLU A 191 -20.49 13.47 -3.05
N GLN A 192 -20.92 12.32 -2.54
CA GLN A 192 -21.82 11.45 -3.29
C GLN A 192 -23.25 11.98 -3.10
N GLU A 193 -23.78 12.69 -4.10
CA GLU A 193 -25.23 12.95 -4.15
C GLU A 193 -25.98 11.61 -4.28
N HIS A 194 -26.49 11.10 -3.16
CA HIS A 194 -27.45 10.00 -3.18
C HIS A 194 -28.80 10.55 -3.68
N SER A 195 -29.01 10.50 -4.99
CA SER A 195 -30.36 10.55 -5.54
C SER A 195 -31.03 9.20 -5.30
N HIS A 196 -32.17 9.22 -4.59
CA HIS A 196 -33.09 8.11 -4.30
C HIS A 196 -32.85 7.32 -3.00
N SER A 197 -33.33 7.85 -1.86
CA SER A 197 -34.36 7.15 -1.08
C SER A 197 -34.99 8.09 -0.04
N ASP A 198 -36.32 8.10 0.02
CA ASP A 198 -37.14 8.86 0.98
C ASP A 198 -37.11 8.25 2.39
N ASN A 199 -35.92 7.97 2.94
CA ASN A 199 -35.79 7.61 4.34
C ASN A 199 -34.69 8.42 5.03
N LYS A 200 -35.13 9.11 6.08
CA LYS A 200 -34.36 10.00 6.95
C LYS A 200 -33.32 9.20 7.73
N GLU A 201 -32.11 9.15 7.19
CA GLU A 201 -30.83 9.20 7.91
C GLU A 201 -29.76 9.34 6.82
N LYS A 202 -29.48 10.60 6.46
CA LYS A 202 -28.37 10.94 5.56
C LYS A 202 -27.06 10.76 6.34
N ASP A 203 -26.59 9.53 6.44
CA ASP A 203 -25.17 9.30 6.61
C ASP A 203 -24.52 9.59 5.25
N GLU A 204 -24.19 10.86 5.02
CA GLU A 204 -23.29 11.25 3.94
C GLU A 204 -21.95 10.56 4.21
N THR A 205 -21.74 9.41 3.58
CA THR A 205 -20.47 8.68 3.61
C THR A 205 -19.48 9.44 2.74
N ASP A 206 -18.99 10.55 3.29
CA ASP A 206 -17.80 11.23 2.83
C ASP A 206 -16.61 10.25 2.87
N ILE A 207 -16.18 9.76 1.72
CA ILE A 207 -14.99 8.91 1.59
C ILE A 207 -13.79 9.81 1.23
N PRO A 208 -12.76 9.92 2.11
CA PRO A 208 -11.52 10.61 1.79
C PRO A 208 -10.74 9.88 0.70
N PHE A 209 -9.96 10.61 -0.07
CA PHE A 209 -8.95 10.04 -0.98
C PHE A 209 -7.75 10.95 -1.11
N VAL A 210 -6.62 10.34 -1.48
CA VAL A 210 -5.39 11.04 -1.81
C VAL A 210 -5.56 11.73 -3.17
N SER A 211 -5.38 13.05 -3.19
CA SER A 211 -5.41 13.89 -4.40
C SER A 211 -4.03 14.46 -4.75
N SER A 212 -2.99 14.13 -3.99
CA SER A 212 -1.61 14.44 -4.36
C SER A 212 -1.11 13.52 -5.46
N SER A 213 -0.25 14.04 -6.35
CA SER A 213 0.43 13.20 -7.32
C SER A 213 1.34 12.18 -6.63
N VAL A 214 1.25 10.95 -7.11
CA VAL A 214 2.13 9.85 -6.69
C VAL A 214 3.59 10.21 -6.97
N TRP A 215 3.87 10.89 -8.07
CA TRP A 215 5.22 11.29 -8.45
C TRP A 215 5.79 12.38 -7.52
N ASP A 216 4.97 13.36 -7.12
CA ASP A 216 5.39 14.40 -6.17
C ASP A 216 5.67 13.81 -4.77
N ILE A 217 4.87 12.83 -4.35
CA ILE A 217 5.10 12.09 -3.09
C ILE A 217 6.45 11.36 -3.15
N ILE A 218 6.74 10.70 -4.27
CA ILE A 218 8.00 10.00 -4.47
C ILE A 218 9.18 10.96 -4.48
N GLU A 219 9.08 12.07 -5.21
CA GLU A 219 10.12 13.11 -5.24
C GLU A 219 10.42 13.60 -3.82
N SER A 220 9.38 13.87 -3.03
CA SER A 220 9.51 14.28 -1.62
C SER A 220 10.21 13.24 -0.72
N ILE A 221 10.16 11.95 -1.08
CA ILE A 221 10.83 10.85 -0.37
C ILE A 221 12.28 10.69 -0.82
N GLU A 222 12.56 10.91 -2.10
CA GLU A 222 13.87 10.65 -2.70
C GLU A 222 14.83 11.85 -2.62
N ASP A 223 14.30 13.07 -2.58
CA ASP A 223 15.11 14.30 -2.44
C ASP A 223 15.68 14.50 -1.02
N LYS A 224 15.38 13.62 -0.07
CA LYS A 224 15.85 13.66 1.33
C LYS A 224 16.62 12.42 1.73
#